data_AF-A0A961W1F4-F1
#
_entry.id   AF-A0A961W1F4-F1
#
_cell.length_a   1.000
_cell.length_b   1.000
_cell.length_c   1.000
_cell.angle_alpha   90.00
_cell.angle_beta   90.00
_cell.angle_gamma   90.00
#
_symmetry.space_group_name_H-M   'P 1'
#
loop_
_entity.id
_entity.type
_entity.pdbx_description
1 polymer ?
#
loop_
_entity_poly.entity_id
_entity_poly.type
_entity_poly.pdbx_seq_one_letter_code
_entity_poly.pdbx_strand_id
1 'polypeptide(L)'
;MSQTTQEELASQYRQARRFTQVTFGLIALAALALAAVIHHDALGIPFTEDARGVVSWSFVGLAALDAALLSVWQRLTDWIANSD
;
A
#
# COMPACT_ATOMS: atom_id res chain seq x y z
N MET A 1 -10.12 23.97 24.93
CA MET A 1 -9.08 23.04 24.47
C MET A 1 -7.75 23.76 24.57
N SER A 2 -6.79 23.21 25.32
CA SER A 2 -5.45 23.79 25.48
C SER A 2 -4.62 23.62 24.20
N GLN A 3 -3.75 24.57 23.87
CA GLN A 3 -2.86 24.53 22.70
C GLN A 3 -2.05 23.23 22.63
N THR A 4 -1.64 22.69 23.80
CA THR A 4 -0.98 21.39 23.94
C THR A 4 -1.78 20.22 23.38
N THR A 5 -3.11 20.21 23.53
CA THR A 5 -3.98 19.13 23.03
C THR A 5 -4.09 19.15 21.50
N GLN A 6 -4.06 20.32 20.86
CA GLN A 6 -4.06 20.43 19.41
C GLN A 6 -2.71 20.01 18.78
N GLU A 7 -1.59 20.35 19.41
CA GLU A 7 -0.26 19.94 18.95
C GLU A 7 -0.06 18.43 19.06
N GLU A 8 -0.52 17.82 20.16
CA GLU A 8 -0.48 16.37 20.37
C GLU A 8 -1.31 15.64 19.31
N LEU A 9 -2.56 16.07 19.06
CA LEU A 9 -3.41 15.50 18.02
C LEU A 9 -2.76 15.60 16.62
N ALA A 10 -2.26 16.76 16.25
CA ALA A 10 -1.59 16.96 14.96
C ALA A 10 -0.34 16.07 14.80
N SER A 11 0.39 15.82 15.89
CA SER A 11 1.54 14.92 15.89
C SER A 11 1.13 13.45 15.65
N GLN A 12 0.05 13.00 16.29
CA GLN A 12 -0.50 11.66 16.13
C GLN A 12 -1.00 11.44 14.69
N TYR A 13 -1.69 12.42 14.11
CA TYR A 13 -2.13 12.35 12.71
C TYR A 13 -0.96 12.22 11.72
N ARG A 14 0.12 12.99 11.92
CA ARG A 14 1.33 12.87 11.09
C ARG A 14 1.99 11.50 11.23
N GLN A 15 2.05 10.97 12.45
CA GLN A 15 2.63 9.66 12.72
C GLN A 15 1.78 8.53 12.10
N ALA A 16 0.47 8.59 12.23
CA ALA A 16 -0.47 7.66 11.61
C ALA A 16 -0.33 7.69 10.07
N ARG A 17 -0.26 8.88 9.46
CA ARG A 17 -0.07 9.03 8.01
C ARG A 17 1.22 8.37 7.52
N ARG A 18 2.35 8.59 8.22
CA ARG A 18 3.64 7.97 7.89
C ARG A 18 3.58 6.46 8.03
N PHE A 19 2.98 5.96 9.11
CA PHE A 19 2.80 4.53 9.31
C PHE A 19 2.02 3.90 8.15
N THR A 20 0.87 4.47 7.78
CA THR A 20 0.08 3.98 6.65
C THR A 20 0.87 3.99 5.34
N GLN A 21 1.59 5.07 5.02
CA GLN A 21 2.42 5.14 3.82
C GLN A 21 3.47 4.01 3.76
N VAL A 22 4.12 3.73 4.89
CA VAL A 22 5.10 2.64 4.99
C VAL A 22 4.41 1.28 4.81
N THR A 23 3.25 1.06 5.45
CA THR A 23 2.52 -0.21 5.34
C THR A 23 2.10 -0.51 3.89
N PHE A 24 1.47 0.44 3.21
CA PHE A 24 1.08 0.30 1.80
C PHE A 24 2.32 0.05 0.92
N GLY A 25 3.38 0.87 1.08
CA GLY A 25 4.63 0.68 0.35
C GLY A 25 5.25 -0.72 0.53
N LEU A 26 5.22 -1.27 1.75
CA LEU A 26 5.70 -2.63 2.02
C LEU A 26 4.83 -3.71 1.37
N ILE A 27 3.50 -3.53 1.35
CA ILE A 27 2.57 -4.46 0.69
C ILE A 27 2.82 -4.46 -0.82
N ALA A 28 2.95 -3.28 -1.44
CA ALA A 28 3.25 -3.17 -2.86
C ALA A 28 4.60 -3.83 -3.21
N LEU A 29 5.64 -3.61 -2.40
CA LEU A 29 6.95 -4.26 -2.60
C LEU A 29 6.86 -5.79 -2.45
N ALA A 30 6.14 -6.29 -1.45
CA ALA A 30 5.93 -7.73 -1.26
C ALA A 30 5.18 -8.36 -2.43
N ALA A 31 4.13 -7.70 -2.94
CA ALA A 31 3.40 -8.16 -4.11
C ALA A 31 4.29 -8.19 -5.37
N LEU A 32 5.11 -7.17 -5.60
CA LEU A 32 6.05 -7.15 -6.73
C LEU A 32 7.14 -8.23 -6.60
N ALA A 33 7.67 -8.44 -5.40
CA ALA A 33 8.63 -9.51 -5.15
C ALA A 33 8.02 -10.89 -5.43
N LEU A 34 6.79 -11.13 -4.98
CA LEU A 34 6.06 -12.37 -5.28
C LEU A 34 5.79 -12.53 -6.78
N ALA A 35 5.40 -11.45 -7.47
CA ALA A 35 5.21 -11.47 -8.92
C ALA A 35 6.48 -11.90 -9.65
N ALA A 36 7.63 -11.33 -9.29
CA ALA A 36 8.93 -11.67 -9.88
C ALA A 36 9.32 -13.13 -9.60
N VAL A 37 9.17 -13.56 -8.35
CA VAL A 37 9.46 -14.93 -7.92
C VAL A 37 8.60 -15.96 -8.68
N ILE A 38 7.30 -15.70 -8.85
CA ILE A 38 6.39 -16.56 -9.61
C ILE A 38 6.73 -16.55 -11.09
N HIS A 39 7.01 -15.38 -11.65
CA HIS A 39 7.37 -15.22 -13.07
C HIS A 39 8.64 -16.02 -13.42
N HIS A 40 9.65 -16.02 -12.55
CA HIS A 40 10.92 -16.71 -12.74
C HIS A 40 10.93 -18.18 -12.28
N ASP A 41 9.79 -18.76 -11.91
CA ASP A 41 9.68 -20.14 -11.39
C ASP A 41 10.50 -20.44 -10.13
N ALA A 42 10.87 -19.42 -9.37
CA ALA A 42 11.82 -19.60 -8.26
C ALA A 42 11.25 -20.44 -7.09
N LEU A 43 9.94 -20.68 -7.08
CA LEU A 43 9.24 -21.51 -6.07
C LEU A 43 9.00 -22.95 -6.51
N GLY A 44 9.28 -23.31 -7.78
CA GLY A 44 9.01 -24.65 -8.32
C GLY A 44 7.53 -25.05 -8.27
N ILE A 45 6.62 -24.08 -8.29
CA ILE A 45 5.17 -24.33 -8.27
C ILE A 45 4.76 -24.69 -9.71
N PRO A 46 4.08 -25.83 -9.93
CA PRO A 46 3.71 -26.28 -11.26
C PRO A 46 2.56 -25.44 -11.83
N PHE A 47 2.89 -24.26 -12.35
CA PHE A 47 2.00 -23.47 -13.17
C PHE A 47 2.23 -23.79 -14.65
N THR A 48 1.17 -23.81 -15.45
CA THR A 48 1.29 -23.63 -16.90
C THR A 48 1.83 -22.23 -17.19
N GLU A 49 2.48 -22.04 -18.34
CA GLU A 49 3.08 -20.74 -18.72
C GLU A 49 2.03 -19.61 -18.71
N ASP A 50 0.84 -19.86 -19.24
CA ASP A 50 -0.28 -18.91 -19.24
C ASP A 50 -0.75 -18.57 -17.81
N ALA A 51 -0.92 -19.58 -16.96
CA ALA A 51 -1.36 -19.38 -15.57
C ALA A 51 -0.33 -18.58 -14.77
N ARG A 52 0.96 -18.84 -15.00
CA ARG A 52 2.06 -18.10 -14.38
C ARG A 52 2.03 -16.62 -14.76
N GLY A 53 1.83 -16.34 -16.06
CA GLY A 53 1.66 -14.99 -16.56
C GLY A 53 0.50 -14.28 -15.86
N VAL A 54 -0.68 -14.89 -15.85
CA VAL A 54 -1.89 -14.32 -15.21
C VAL A 54 -1.68 -14.04 -13.73
N VAL A 55 -1.10 -14.99 -12.98
CA VAL A 55 -0.86 -14.82 -11.54
C VAL A 55 0.16 -13.71 -11.29
N SER A 56 1.30 -13.70 -12.00
CA SER A 56 2.33 -12.66 -11.85
C SER A 56 1.76 -11.26 -12.12
N TRP A 57 0.98 -11.09 -13.20
CA TRP A 57 0.33 -9.82 -13.53
C TRP A 57 -0.76 -9.43 -12.53
N SER A 58 -1.44 -10.38 -11.92
CA SER A 58 -2.41 -10.10 -10.85
C SER A 58 -1.73 -9.47 -9.63
N PHE A 59 -0.53 -9.94 -9.26
CA PHE A 59 0.25 -9.32 -8.17
C PHE A 59 0.77 -7.93 -8.54
N VAL A 60 1.18 -7.70 -9.79
CA VAL A 60 1.53 -6.36 -10.28
C VAL A 60 0.31 -5.43 -10.22
N GLY A 61 -0.86 -5.91 -10.65
CA GLY A 61 -2.12 -5.18 -10.53
C GLY A 61 -2.50 -4.87 -9.09
N LEU A 62 -2.26 -5.80 -8.17
CA LEU A 62 -2.49 -5.59 -6.73
C LEU A 62 -1.57 -4.51 -6.16
N ALA A 63 -0.29 -4.48 -6.56
CA ALA A 63 0.64 -3.41 -6.17
C ALA A 63 0.21 -2.03 -6.72
N ALA A 64 -0.31 -2.00 -7.95
CA ALA A 64 -0.86 -0.77 -8.52
C ALA A 64 -2.14 -0.31 -7.80
N LEU A 65 -3.02 -1.25 -7.43
CA LEU A 65 -4.22 -0.99 -6.64
C LEU A 65 -3.86 -0.45 -5.26
N ASP A 66 -2.85 -1.03 -4.60
CA ASP A 66 -2.34 -0.56 -3.31
C ASP A 66 -1.90 0.92 -3.39
N ALA A 67 -1.12 1.29 -4.41
CA ALA A 67 -0.71 2.68 -4.64
C ALA A 67 -1.91 3.62 -4.92
N ALA A 68 -2.91 3.14 -5.64
CA ALA A 68 -4.15 3.90 -5.88
C ALA A 68 -4.94 4.10 -4.58
N LEU A 69 -5.07 3.07 -3.75
CA LEU A 69 -5.72 3.13 -2.45
C LEU A 69 -4.99 4.08 -1.50
N LEU A 70 -3.67 4.07 -1.49
CA LEU A 70 -2.88 5.02 -0.71
C LEU A 70 -3.18 6.48 -1.13
N SER A 71 -3.33 6.72 -2.44
CA SER A 71 -3.66 8.05 -2.97
C SER A 71 -5.07 8.50 -2.55
N VAL A 72 -6.05 7.59 -2.59
CA VAL A 72 -7.42 7.84 -2.11
C VAL A 72 -7.43 8.09 -0.60
N TRP A 73 -6.68 7.28 0.16
CA TRP A 73 -6.56 7.43 1.61
C TRP A 73 -5.97 8.79 2.00
N GLN A 74 -4.88 9.21 1.35
CA GLN A 74 -4.28 10.52 1.59
C GLN A 74 -5.29 11.65 1.36
N ARG A 75 -6.04 11.57 0.25
CA ARG A 75 -7.09 12.55 -0.07
C ARG A 75 -8.21 12.58 0.97
N LEU A 76 -8.62 11.42 1.48
CA LEU A 76 -9.61 11.32 2.56
C LEU A 76 -9.09 11.93 3.87
N THR A 77 -7.86 11.63 4.26
CA THR A 77 -7.27 12.19 5.49
C THR A 77 -7.09 13.70 5.40
N ASP A 78 -6.71 14.22 4.23
CA ASP A 78 -6.59 15.65 3.99
C ASP A 78 -7.98 16.33 3.99
N TRP A 79 -9.02 15.67 3.48
CA TRP A 79 -10.39 16.18 3.58
C TRP A 79 -10.87 16.26 5.02
N ILE A 80 -10.74 15.17 5.81
CA ILE A 80 -11.16 15.13 7.22
C ILE A 80 -10.44 16.20 8.06
N ALA A 81 -9.15 16.43 7.80
CA ALA A 81 -8.37 17.42 8.52
C ALA A 81 -8.80 18.88 8.22
N ASN A 82 -9.51 19.11 7.11
CA ASN A 82 -9.93 20.44 6.65
C ASN A 82 -11.45 20.63 6.59
N SER A 83 -12.25 19.61 6.94
CA SER A 83 -13.70 19.71 7.08
C SER A 83 -14.01 20.21 8.50
N ASP A 84 -14.32 21.51 8.59
CA ASP A 84 -14.75 22.23 9.80
C ASP A 84 -16.00 21.60 10.47
#